data_AF-A0A351A2Q8-F1
#
_entry.id   AF-A0A351A2Q8-F1
#
_cell.length_a   1.000
_cell.length_b   1.000
_cell.length_c   1.000
_cell.angle_alpha   90.00
_cell.angle_beta   90.00
_cell.angle_gamma   90.00
#
_symmetry.space_group_name_H-M   'P 1'
#
loop_
_entity.id
_entity.type
_entity.pdbx_description
1 polymer ?
#
loop_
_entity_poly.entity_id
_entity_poly.type
_entity_poly.pdbx_seq_one_letter_code
_entity_poly.pdbx_strand_id
1 'polypeptide(L)' 'KPIMIAGGLGSIQGQQAEKPTFPPGTLLIQLGGPGMLIGLGGGAASSMATGTNTADLDFASVQR' A
#
# COMPACT_ATOMS: atom_id res chain seq x y z
N LYS A 1 14.91 -9.65 9.75
CA LYS A 1 13.71 -8.80 9.50
C LYS A 1 13.45 -7.94 10.74
N PRO A 2 13.69 -6.62 10.70
CA PRO A 2 13.40 -5.73 11.84
C PRO A 2 11.89 -5.51 12.02
N ILE A 3 11.48 -5.05 13.21
CA ILE A 3 10.13 -4.56 13.47
C ILE A 3 10.12 -3.04 13.20
N MET A 4 9.29 -2.62 12.24
CA MET A 4 9.00 -1.21 11.95
C MET A 4 7.50 -0.99 12.15
N ILE A 5 7.09 -0.10 13.06
CA ILE A 5 5.69 0.17 13.42
C ILE A 5 5.45 1.69 13.43
N ALA A 6 4.32 2.14 12.89
CA ALA A 6 3.87 3.53 12.92
C ALA A 6 2.38 3.61 13.30
N GLY A 7 1.98 4.66 14.03
CA GLY A 7 0.60 4.92 14.46
C GLY A 7 0.36 6.40 14.82
N GLY A 8 -0.91 6.82 14.89
CA GLY A 8 -1.30 8.22 15.18
C GLY A 8 -2.80 8.41 15.40
N LEU A 9 -3.20 9.63 15.80
CA LEU A 9 -4.60 10.04 16.01
C LEU A 9 -4.97 11.18 15.05
N GLY A 10 -6.26 11.25 14.68
CA GLY A 10 -6.83 12.30 13.84
C GLY A 10 -8.28 12.58 14.24
N SER A 11 -8.91 13.55 13.57
CA SER A 11 -10.32 13.93 13.80
C SER A 11 -11.13 13.81 12.51
N ILE A 12 -12.40 13.45 12.63
CA ILE A 12 -13.35 13.29 11.52
C ILE A 12 -14.76 13.69 11.99
N GLN A 13 -15.59 14.14 11.06
CA GLN A 13 -17.02 14.38 11.34
C GLN A 13 -17.76 13.04 11.48
N GLY A 14 -18.64 12.91 12.47
CA GLY A 14 -19.35 11.65 12.73
C GLY A 14 -20.15 11.10 11.55
N GLN A 15 -20.72 11.99 10.72
CA GLN A 15 -21.47 11.60 9.51
C GLN A 15 -20.58 10.97 8.41
N GLN A 16 -19.26 11.16 8.49
CA GLN A 16 -18.27 10.66 7.53
C GLN A 16 -17.54 9.40 8.03
N ALA A 17 -17.92 8.87 9.21
CA ALA A 17 -17.28 7.69 9.77
C ALA A 17 -17.59 6.41 8.96
N GLU A 18 -18.77 6.35 8.36
CA GLU A 18 -19.25 5.19 7.61
C GLU A 18 -19.02 5.36 6.10
N LYS A 19 -18.71 4.25 5.43
CA LYS A 19 -18.55 4.23 3.97
C LYS A 19 -19.93 4.23 3.28
N PRO A 20 -20.15 5.04 2.23
CA PRO A 20 -21.38 4.98 1.46
C PRO A 20 -21.42 3.73 0.58
N THR A 21 -22.63 3.34 0.16
CA THR A 21 -22.80 2.34 -0.91
C THR A 21 -22.71 3.03 -2.27
N PHE A 22 -21.99 2.42 -3.22
CA PHE A 22 -21.80 2.98 -4.56
C PHE A 22 -22.80 2.36 -5.54
N PRO A 23 -23.70 3.15 -6.15
CA PRO A 23 -24.62 2.65 -7.17
C PRO A 23 -23.87 2.29 -8.47
N PRO A 24 -24.47 1.44 -9.34
CA PRO A 24 -23.94 1.18 -10.68
C PRO A 24 -23.69 2.48 -11.46
N GLY A 25 -22.58 2.53 -12.21
CA GLY A 25 -22.17 3.73 -12.95
C GLY A 25 -21.36 4.74 -12.13
N THR A 26 -21.11 4.48 -10.84
CA THR A 26 -20.17 5.29 -10.05
C THR A 26 -18.77 5.28 -10.68
N LEU A 27 -18.19 6.46 -10.88
CA LEU A 27 -16.83 6.60 -11.40
C LEU A 27 -15.80 6.19 -10.35
N LEU A 28 -14.79 5.44 -10.79
CA LEU A 28 -13.63 5.10 -9.97
C LEU A 28 -12.47 6.04 -10.36
N ILE A 29 -11.91 6.73 -9.38
CA ILE A 29 -10.87 7.74 -9.59
C ILE A 29 -9.62 7.36 -8.79
N GLN A 30 -8.46 7.42 -9.44
CA GLN A 30 -7.16 7.38 -8.77
C GLN A 30 -6.71 8.81 -8.45
N LEU A 31 -6.69 9.16 -7.17
CA LEU A 31 -6.18 10.45 -6.69
C LEU A 31 -4.72 10.30 -6.25
N GLY A 32 -3.81 11.08 -6.83
CA GLY A 32 -2.39 11.08 -6.47
C GLY A 32 -1.47 11.31 -7.65
N GLY A 33 -0.17 11.09 -7.42
CA GLY A 33 0.85 11.16 -8.47
C GLY A 33 0.78 10.00 -9.48
N PRO A 34 1.49 10.11 -10.61
CA PRO A 34 1.57 9.02 -11.59
C PRO A 34 2.20 7.77 -10.97
N GLY A 35 1.71 6.60 -11.37
CA GLY A 35 2.29 5.31 -10.98
C GLY A 35 3.72 5.15 -11.51
N MET A 36 4.58 4.52 -10.72
CA MET A 36 5.94 4.13 -11.08
C MET A 36 6.13 2.64 -10.81
N LEU A 37 7.14 2.01 -11.41
CA LEU A 37 7.51 0.62 -11.15
C LEU A 37 8.25 0.48 -9.81
N ILE A 38 7.55 0.74 -8.72
CA ILE A 38 8.07 0.71 -7.34
C ILE A 38 7.29 -0.37 -6.57
N GLY A 39 8.00 -1.19 -5.78
CA GLY A 39 7.34 -2.16 -4.90
C GLY A 39 6.65 -3.32 -5.61
N LEU A 40 7.02 -3.62 -6.87
CA LEU A 40 6.38 -4.67 -7.65
C LEU A 40 6.51 -6.03 -6.96
N GLY A 41 5.38 -6.68 -6.68
CA GLY A 41 5.38 -7.99 -6.00
C GLY A 41 5.68 -7.93 -4.50
N GLY A 42 5.68 -6.75 -3.87
CA GLY A 42 5.98 -6.59 -2.44
C GLY A 42 5.11 -7.45 -1.50
N GLY A 43 3.85 -7.73 -1.88
CA GLY A 43 2.99 -8.65 -1.13
C GLY A 43 3.54 -10.09 -1.07
N ALA A 44 3.98 -10.63 -2.20
CA ALA A 44 4.61 -11.94 -2.26
C ALA A 44 6.01 -11.94 -1.61
N ALA A 45 6.83 -10.92 -1.88
CA ALA A 45 8.17 -10.80 -1.31
C ALA A 45 8.16 -10.68 0.22
N SER A 46 7.19 -9.96 0.80
CA SER A 46 7.06 -9.79 2.25
C SER A 46 6.66 -11.06 3.02
N SER A 47 6.18 -12.08 2.29
CA SER A 47 5.65 -13.34 2.80
C SER A 47 6.68 -14.49 2.79
N MET A 48 7.89 -14.26 2.26
CA MET A 48 8.98 -15.24 2.23
C MET A 48 9.96 -15.04 3.40
N ALA A 49 10.66 -16.10 3.79
CA ALA A 49 11.74 -16.03 4.77
C ALA A 49 12.93 -15.25 4.18
N THR A 50 13.51 -14.34 4.96
CA THR A 50 14.71 -13.58 4.56
C THR A 50 15.90 -14.51 4.26
N GLY A 51 16.49 -14.42 3.06
CA GLY A 51 17.61 -15.24 2.58
C GLY A 51 18.12 -14.72 1.22
N THR A 52 19.10 -15.38 0.59
CA THR A 52 19.72 -14.98 -0.70
C THR A 52 18.67 -14.82 -1.79
N ASN A 53 18.17 -13.60 -1.96
CA ASN A 53 17.24 -13.24 -3.01
C ASN A 53 18.02 -12.90 -4.28
N THR A 54 17.39 -13.09 -5.43
CA THR A 54 17.89 -12.53 -6.69
C THR A 54 17.89 -11.00 -6.58
N ALA A 55 18.92 -10.34 -7.12
CA ALA A 55 19.09 -8.88 -7.00
C ALA A 55 17.85 -8.08 -7.44
N ASP A 56 17.09 -8.59 -8.41
CA ASP A 56 15.84 -7.99 -8.89
C ASP A 56 14.76 -7.91 -7.80
N LEU A 57 14.67 -8.91 -6.90
CA LEU A 57 13.74 -8.91 -5.78
C LEU A 57 14.17 -7.89 -4.72
N ASP A 58 15.47 -7.67 -4.55
CA ASP A 58 15.98 -6.67 -3.62
C ASP A 58 15.74 -5.24 -4.14
N PHE A 59 15.92 -4.97 -5.44
CA PHE A 59 15.54 -3.68 -6.04
C PHE A 59 14.03 -3.41 -5.94
N ALA A 60 13.20 -4.44 -6.15
CA ALA A 60 11.75 -4.33 -6.01
C ALA A 60 11.29 -4.08 -4.57
N SER A 61 12.16 -4.30 -3.56
CA SER A 61 11.85 -4.08 -2.14
C SER A 61 12.12 -2.64 -1.65
N VAL A 62 12.76 -1.80 -2.47
CA VAL A 62 13.05 -0.41 -2.13
C VAL A 62 11.81 0.46 -2.31
N GLN A 63 11.34 1.04 -1.22
CA GLN A 63 10.26 2.03 -1.22
C GLN A 63 10.82 3.44 -1.44
N ARG A 64 10.01 4.32 -2.02
CA ARG A 64 10.32 5.75 -2.25
C ARG A 64 9.39 6.64 -1.45
#